data_AF-A0A7D5VMK5-F1
#
_entry.id   AF-A0A7D5VMK5-F1
#
_cell.length_a   1.000
_cell.length_b   1.000
_cell.length_c   1.000
_cell.angle_alpha   90.00
_cell.angle_beta   90.00
_cell.angle_gamma   90.00
#
_symmetry.space_group_name_H-M   'P 1'
#
loop_
_entity.id
_entity.type
_entity.pdbx_description
1 polymer ?
#
loop_
_entity_poly.entity_id
_entity_poly.type
_entity_poly.pdbx_seq_one_letter_code
_entity_poly.pdbx_strand_id
1 'polypeptide(L)'
;MTMTLAPATAPTVPASTTQITELAQDLIGFHPALDTAVQALADLAAADLTTERSGAIVAALGGLADGHLATLVGLVLRHIANPDTNPALAHLPADRQQDLRRLGAEYSAEIANHYLEQRAAEACAVIEN
;
A
#
# COMPACT_ATOMS: atom_id res chain seq x y z
N MET A 1 -2.34 17.43 -52.59
CA MET A 1 -1.44 17.07 -51.49
C MET A 1 -2.29 16.60 -50.32
N THR A 2 -2.41 15.28 -50.15
CA THR A 2 -3.13 14.66 -49.04
C THR A 2 -2.21 14.60 -47.82
N MET A 3 -2.55 15.33 -46.75
CA MET A 3 -1.88 15.21 -45.45
C MET A 3 -2.33 13.93 -44.76
N THR A 4 -1.42 12.97 -44.64
CA THR A 4 -1.58 11.78 -43.80
C THR A 4 -1.42 12.21 -42.33
N LEU A 5 -2.50 12.17 -41.55
CA LEU A 5 -2.42 12.27 -40.08
C LEU A 5 -1.72 11.02 -39.55
N ALA A 6 -0.63 11.20 -38.81
CA ALA A 6 -0.01 10.14 -38.04
C ALA A 6 -0.97 9.61 -36.97
N PRO A 7 -1.00 8.29 -36.71
CA PRO A 7 -1.85 7.72 -35.68
C PRO A 7 -1.41 8.25 -34.31
N ALA A 8 -2.38 8.75 -33.53
CA ALA A 8 -2.16 9.13 -32.15
C ALA A 8 -1.68 7.91 -31.37
N THR A 9 -0.46 7.98 -30.85
CA THR A 9 0.11 6.97 -29.97
C THR A 9 -0.83 6.81 -28.78
N ALA A 10 -1.39 5.62 -28.58
CA ALA A 10 -2.16 5.32 -27.38
C ALA A 10 -1.29 5.60 -26.14
N PRO A 11 -1.83 6.20 -25.07
CA PRO A 11 -1.05 6.47 -23.88
C PRO A 11 -0.47 5.16 -23.34
N THR A 12 0.86 5.04 -23.36
CA THR A 12 1.58 3.93 -22.74
C THR A 12 1.35 4.03 -21.24
N VAL A 13 0.52 3.14 -20.69
CA VAL A 13 0.40 2.97 -19.24
C VAL A 13 1.81 2.65 -18.71
N PRO A 14 2.37 3.46 -17.79
CA PRO A 14 3.73 3.21 -17.29
C PRO A 14 3.78 1.83 -16.61
N ALA A 15 4.89 1.10 -16.82
CA ALA A 15 5.04 -0.29 -16.36
C ALA A 15 4.81 -0.48 -14.84
N SER A 16 5.00 0.58 -14.05
CA SER A 16 4.69 0.64 -12.62
C SER A 16 3.19 0.58 -12.32
N THR A 17 2.33 1.13 -13.17
CA THR A 17 0.87 1.02 -13.04
C THR A 17 0.38 -0.41 -13.33
N THR A 18 1.07 -1.15 -14.21
CA THR A 18 0.77 -2.56 -14.49
C THR A 18 1.00 -3.45 -13.27
N GLN A 19 2.13 -3.30 -12.57
CA GLN A 19 2.42 -4.08 -11.36
C GLN A 19 1.41 -3.81 -10.23
N ILE A 20 0.99 -2.55 -10.06
CA ILE A 20 -0.06 -2.19 -9.09
C ILE A 20 -1.38 -2.88 -9.47
N THR A 21 -1.70 -2.92 -10.76
CA THR A 21 -2.94 -3.53 -11.27
C THR A 21 -2.94 -5.05 -11.10
N GLU A 22 -1.81 -5.72 -11.30
CA GLU A 22 -1.67 -7.17 -11.10
C GLU A 22 -1.81 -7.54 -9.61
N LEU A 23 -1.10 -6.85 -8.72
CA LEU A 23 -1.21 -7.08 -7.28
C LEU A 23 -2.62 -6.75 -6.75
N ALA A 24 -3.26 -5.72 -7.30
CA ALA A 24 -4.64 -5.37 -7.01
C ALA A 24 -5.60 -6.53 -7.35
N GLN A 25 -5.44 -7.17 -8.51
CA GLN A 25 -6.28 -8.30 -8.93
C GLN A 25 -6.18 -9.49 -7.97
N ASP A 26 -4.99 -9.75 -7.43
CA ASP A 26 -4.77 -10.84 -6.47
C ASP A 26 -5.47 -10.60 -5.13
N LEU A 27 -5.82 -9.36 -4.79
CA LEU A 27 -6.45 -9.00 -3.51
C LEU A 27 -7.98 -8.85 -3.60
N ILE A 28 -8.54 -8.75 -4.80
CA ILE A 28 -9.97 -8.56 -5.02
C ILE A 28 -10.76 -9.79 -4.56
N GLY A 29 -11.83 -9.56 -3.78
CA GLY A 29 -12.77 -10.59 -3.35
C GLY A 29 -12.41 -11.27 -2.02
N PHE A 30 -11.26 -10.96 -1.42
CA PHE A 30 -10.90 -11.45 -0.10
C PHE A 30 -11.72 -10.80 1.02
N HIS A 31 -11.92 -9.48 0.95
CA HIS A 31 -12.71 -8.71 1.90
C HIS A 31 -13.11 -7.36 1.30
N PRO A 32 -14.35 -6.86 1.47
CA PRO A 32 -14.80 -5.59 0.85
C PRO A 32 -13.94 -4.36 1.20
N ALA A 33 -13.36 -4.34 2.41
CA ALA A 33 -12.44 -3.28 2.80
C ALA A 33 -11.11 -3.32 2.03
N LEU A 34 -10.63 -4.50 1.66
CA LEU A 34 -9.43 -4.64 0.82
C LEU A 34 -9.74 -4.22 -0.62
N ASP A 35 -10.90 -4.59 -1.16
CA ASP A 35 -11.34 -4.14 -2.48
C ASP A 35 -11.38 -2.60 -2.55
N THR A 36 -11.92 -1.97 -1.51
CA THR A 36 -11.97 -0.50 -1.40
C THR A 36 -10.58 0.12 -1.31
N ALA A 37 -9.68 -0.46 -0.50
CA ALA A 37 -8.31 0.04 -0.37
C ALA A 37 -7.52 -0.10 -1.68
N VAL A 38 -7.67 -1.22 -2.37
CA VAL A 38 -7.08 -1.48 -3.68
C VAL A 38 -7.57 -0.46 -4.72
N GLN A 39 -8.88 -0.24 -4.79
CA GLN A 39 -9.45 0.75 -5.70
C GLN A 39 -8.92 2.16 -5.40
N ALA A 40 -8.86 2.54 -4.12
CA ALA A 40 -8.34 3.85 -3.72
C ALA A 40 -6.86 4.04 -4.11
N LEU A 41 -6.02 3.01 -4.00
CA LEU A 41 -4.62 3.06 -4.44
C LEU A 41 -4.51 3.14 -5.97
N ALA A 42 -5.37 2.44 -6.71
CA ALA A 42 -5.43 2.54 -8.17
C ALA A 42 -5.86 3.94 -8.62
N ASP A 43 -6.89 4.52 -7.98
CA ASP A 43 -7.36 5.88 -8.26
C ASP A 43 -6.27 6.92 -7.95
N LEU A 44 -5.52 6.74 -6.85
CA LEU A 44 -4.39 7.60 -6.50
C LEU A 44 -3.26 7.51 -7.53
N ALA A 45 -2.96 6.32 -8.04
CA ALA A 45 -1.94 6.12 -9.06
C ALA A 45 -2.34 6.67 -10.44
N ALA A 46 -3.63 6.74 -10.74
CA ALA A 46 -4.17 7.30 -11.97
C ALA A 46 -4.47 8.82 -11.88
N ALA A 47 -4.35 9.42 -10.69
CA ALA A 47 -4.65 10.82 -10.48
C ALA A 47 -3.64 11.73 -11.21
N ASP A 48 -4.16 12.81 -11.79
CA ASP A 48 -3.31 13.89 -12.31
C ASP A 48 -2.82 14.74 -11.13
N LEU A 49 -1.57 14.53 -10.71
CA LEU A 49 -0.98 15.14 -9.53
C LEU A 49 -0.03 16.28 -9.91
N THR A 50 -0.24 17.44 -9.31
CA THR A 50 0.76 18.53 -9.29
C THR A 50 1.97 18.13 -8.45
N THR A 51 3.15 18.70 -8.72
CA THR A 51 4.39 18.49 -7.95
C THR A 51 4.20 18.58 -6.44
N GLU A 52 3.55 19.63 -5.95
CA GLU A 52 3.26 19.84 -4.51
C GLU A 52 2.45 18.67 -3.92
N ARG A 53 1.38 18.26 -4.61
CA ARG A 53 0.52 17.16 -4.18
C ARG A 53 1.24 15.82 -4.25
N SER A 54 2.11 15.61 -5.24
CA SER A 54 2.96 14.42 -5.34
C SER A 54 3.90 14.32 -4.13
N GLY A 55 4.57 15.42 -3.76
CA GLY A 55 5.44 15.47 -2.57
C GLY A 55 4.67 15.17 -1.28
N ALA A 56 3.49 15.78 -1.11
CA ALA A 56 2.63 15.53 0.06
C ALA A 56 2.18 14.06 0.16
N ILE A 57 1.81 13.43 -0.96
CA ILE A 57 1.40 12.01 -0.99
C ILE A 57 2.59 11.10 -0.68
N VAL A 58 3.77 11.35 -1.26
CA VAL A 58 4.99 10.58 -0.99
C VAL A 58 5.38 10.71 0.48
N ALA A 59 5.31 11.91 1.05
CA ALA A 59 5.58 12.12 2.46
C ALA A 59 4.57 11.39 3.35
N ALA A 60 3.28 11.45 3.03
CA ALA A 60 2.24 10.78 3.81
C ALA A 60 2.34 9.24 3.73
N LEU A 61 2.48 8.69 2.53
CA LEU A 61 2.52 7.23 2.34
C LEU A 61 3.86 6.62 2.74
N GLY A 62 4.95 7.37 2.55
CA GLY A 62 6.30 6.95 2.92
C GLY A 62 6.65 7.16 4.40
N GLY A 63 5.70 7.61 5.22
CA GLY A 63 5.88 7.71 6.68
C GLY A 63 6.64 8.94 7.17
N LEU A 64 6.90 9.94 6.32
CA LEU A 64 7.49 11.22 6.75
C LEU A 64 6.53 12.05 7.63
N ALA A 65 5.23 11.84 7.48
CA ALA A 65 4.22 12.40 8.38
C ALA A 65 3.98 11.43 9.56
N ASP A 66 3.55 11.97 10.72
CA ASP A 66 3.15 11.20 11.91
C ASP A 66 1.95 10.27 11.60
N GLY A 67 2.20 9.16 10.93
CA GLY A 67 1.16 8.25 10.43
C GLY A 67 1.62 7.51 9.19
N HIS A 68 2.05 6.27 9.37
CA HIS A 68 2.56 5.44 8.28
C HIS A 68 1.55 4.35 7.91
N LEU A 69 1.09 4.33 6.65
CA LEU A 69 0.14 3.33 6.16
C LEU A 69 0.65 1.90 6.41
N ALA A 70 1.95 1.66 6.24
CA ALA A 70 2.60 0.40 6.58
C ALA A 70 2.40 0.04 8.07
N THR A 71 2.66 0.97 8.98
CA THR A 71 2.42 0.76 10.42
C THR A 71 0.95 0.44 10.72
N LEU A 72 0.00 1.14 10.08
CA LEU A 72 -1.42 0.84 10.22
C LEU A 72 -1.74 -0.59 9.75
N VAL A 73 -1.22 -1.02 8.60
CA VAL A 73 -1.37 -2.38 8.09
C VAL A 73 -0.78 -3.40 9.07
N GLY A 74 0.42 -3.15 9.60
CA GLY A 74 1.06 -4.00 10.60
C GLY A 74 0.20 -4.16 11.87
N LEU A 75 -0.39 -3.07 12.37
CA LEU A 75 -1.29 -3.11 13.52
C LEU A 75 -2.58 -3.89 13.23
N VAL A 76 -3.16 -3.74 12.04
CA VAL A 76 -4.34 -4.50 11.60
C VAL A 76 -4.02 -5.99 11.52
N LEU A 77 -2.89 -6.37 10.91
CA LEU A 77 -2.46 -7.77 10.84
C LEU A 77 -2.25 -8.36 12.23
N ARG A 78 -1.60 -7.63 13.14
CA ARG A 78 -1.45 -8.04 14.54
C ARG A 78 -2.80 -8.24 15.22
N HIS A 79 -3.77 -7.36 14.96
CA HIS A 79 -5.11 -7.46 15.53
C HIS A 79 -5.88 -8.68 15.00
N ILE A 80 -5.81 -8.93 13.70
CA ILE A 80 -6.47 -10.07 13.05
C ILE A 80 -5.83 -11.40 13.48
N ALA A 81 -4.51 -11.42 13.65
CA ALA A 81 -3.77 -12.61 14.08
C ALA A 81 -3.83 -12.86 15.60
N ASN A 82 -4.41 -11.97 16.39
CA ASN A 82 -4.49 -12.15 17.84
C ASN A 82 -5.83 -12.79 18.25
N PRO A 83 -5.83 -13.99 18.87
CA PRO A 83 -7.05 -14.66 19.34
C PRO A 83 -7.85 -13.88 20.38
N ASP A 84 -7.22 -12.94 21.10
CA ASP A 84 -7.90 -12.10 22.08
C ASP A 84 -8.77 -11.01 21.42
N THR A 85 -8.45 -10.65 20.17
CA THR A 85 -9.16 -9.62 19.39
C THR A 85 -9.90 -10.19 18.18
N ASN A 86 -9.54 -11.39 17.74
CA ASN A 86 -10.23 -12.13 16.70
C ASN A 86 -10.82 -13.43 17.27
N PRO A 87 -12.11 -13.43 17.67
CA PRO A 87 -12.75 -14.60 18.30
C PRO A 87 -12.81 -15.81 17.35
N ALA A 88 -12.67 -15.61 16.03
CA ALA A 88 -12.59 -16.71 15.09
C ALA A 88 -11.34 -17.59 15.33
N LEU A 89 -10.32 -17.12 16.05
CA LEU A 89 -9.12 -17.89 16.38
C LEU A 89 -9.16 -18.54 17.77
N ALA A 90 -10.17 -18.23 18.59
CA ALA A 90 -10.26 -18.68 19.98
C ALA A 90 -10.40 -20.21 20.12
N HIS A 91 -10.80 -20.90 19.05
CA HIS A 91 -10.97 -22.36 19.02
C HIS A 91 -9.67 -23.13 18.71
N LEU A 92 -8.58 -22.43 18.37
CA LEU A 92 -7.30 -23.07 18.10
C LEU A 92 -6.65 -23.62 19.38
N PRO A 93 -5.79 -24.65 19.31
CA PRO A 93 -4.97 -25.07 20.44
C PRO A 93 -4.15 -23.92 21.04
N ALA A 94 -3.95 -23.93 22.37
CA ALA A 94 -3.27 -22.84 23.09
C ALA A 94 -1.89 -22.50 22.53
N ASP A 95 -1.10 -23.52 22.16
CA ASP A 95 0.23 -23.33 21.57
C ASP A 95 0.15 -22.57 20.23
N ARG A 96 -0.84 -22.88 19.38
CA ARG A 96 -1.06 -22.17 18.11
C ARG A 96 -1.56 -20.75 18.31
N GLN A 97 -2.38 -20.53 19.35
CA GLN A 97 -2.80 -19.18 19.73
C GLN A 97 -1.60 -18.33 20.15
N GLN A 98 -0.67 -18.90 20.91
CA GLN A 98 0.56 -18.22 21.31
C GLN A 98 1.47 -17.93 20.11
N ASP A 99 1.64 -18.89 19.20
CA ASP A 99 2.40 -18.69 17.97
C ASP A 99 1.82 -17.57 17.10
N LEU A 100 0.49 -17.52 16.95
CA LEU A 100 -0.17 -16.46 16.18
C LEU A 100 0.02 -15.07 16.80
N ARG A 101 -0.07 -14.95 18.14
CA ARG A 101 0.24 -13.69 18.82
C ARG A 101 1.68 -13.25 18.56
N ARG A 102 2.64 -14.19 18.66
CA ARG A 102 4.06 -13.92 18.41
C ARG A 102 4.29 -13.49 16.97
N LEU A 103 3.81 -14.25 15.99
CA LEU A 103 3.94 -13.93 14.56
C LEU A 103 3.30 -12.59 14.24
N GLY A 104 2.10 -12.30 14.75
CA GLY A 104 1.45 -11.00 14.55
C GLY A 104 2.26 -9.83 15.10
N ALA A 105 2.93 -10.00 16.24
CA ALA A 105 3.81 -8.99 16.80
C ALA A 105 5.10 -8.81 15.98
N GLU A 106 5.71 -9.91 15.54
CA GLU A 106 6.91 -9.91 14.68
C GLU A 106 6.63 -9.22 13.34
N TYR A 107 5.56 -9.61 12.65
CA TYR A 107 5.17 -8.99 11.37
C TYR A 107 4.88 -7.50 11.51
N SER A 108 4.16 -7.09 12.56
CA SER A 108 3.88 -5.66 12.80
C SER A 108 5.16 -4.85 13.00
N ALA A 109 6.16 -5.42 13.68
CA ALA A 109 7.45 -4.77 13.90
C ALA A 109 8.27 -4.71 12.61
N GLU A 110 8.30 -5.79 11.81
CA GLU A 110 9.03 -5.85 10.54
C GLU A 110 8.50 -4.84 9.52
N ILE A 111 7.18 -4.72 9.40
CA ILE A 111 6.54 -3.75 8.52
C ILE A 111 6.86 -2.32 8.96
N ALA A 112 6.84 -2.04 10.27
CA ALA A 112 7.19 -0.72 10.80
C ALA A 112 8.68 -0.36 10.60
N ASN A 113 9.55 -1.36 10.47
CA ASN A 113 11.00 -1.17 10.37
C ASN A 113 11.50 -1.00 8.91
N HIS A 114 10.60 -0.96 7.93
CA HIS A 114 11.00 -0.62 6.57
C HIS A 114 11.39 0.86 6.50
N TYR A 115 12.59 1.16 5.96
CA TYR A 115 13.19 2.49 5.79
C TYR A 115 12.44 3.41 4.81
N LEU A 116 11.12 3.42 4.86
CA LEU A 116 10.27 4.19 3.95
C LEU A 116 10.45 5.68 4.19
N GLU A 117 10.68 6.13 5.43
CA GLU A 117 10.89 7.54 5.77
C GLU A 117 12.10 8.12 5.04
N GLN A 118 13.23 7.42 5.06
CA GLN A 118 14.45 7.87 4.38
C GLN A 118 14.26 7.93 2.87
N ARG A 119 13.63 6.91 2.27
CA ARG A 119 13.36 6.88 0.82
C ARG A 119 12.35 7.93 0.40
N ALA A 120 11.36 8.19 1.24
CA ALA A 120 10.38 9.24 1.02
C ALA A 120 11.03 10.62 1.13
N ALA A 121 11.97 10.82 2.06
CA ALA A 121 12.75 12.07 2.16
C ALA A 121 13.57 12.31 0.89
N GLU A 122 14.28 11.29 0.43
CA GLU A 122 15.04 11.34 -0.83
C GLU A 122 14.14 11.67 -2.02
N ALA A 123 12.97 11.02 -2.12
CA ALA A 123 12.01 11.28 -3.19
C ALA A 123 11.39 12.69 -3.12
N CYS A 124 11.00 13.16 -1.94
CA CYS A 124 10.47 14.53 -1.77
C CYS A 124 11.52 15.58 -2.15
N ALA A 125 12.78 15.40 -1.74
CA ALA A 125 13.86 16.30 -2.11
C ALA A 125 14.11 16.38 -3.63
N VAL A 126 13.83 15.29 -4.37
CA VAL A 126 13.89 15.30 -5.84
C VAL A 126 12.67 15.99 -6.45
N ILE A 127 11.49 15.85 -5.86
CA ILE A 127 10.24 16.46 -6.34
C ILE A 127 10.26 17.98 -6.16
N GLU A 128 10.87 18.48 -5.09
CA GLU A 128 10.91 19.90 -4.72
C GLU A 128 12.00 20.73 -5.45
N ASN A 129 12.84 20.10 -6.27
CA ASN A 129 14.01 20.70 -6.93
C ASN A 129 13.77 20.87 -8.44
#